data_AF-A0AAW1SXV5-F1
#
_entry.id   AF-A0AAW1SXV5-F1
#
_cell.length_a   1.000
_cell.length_b   1.000
_cell.length_c   1.000
_cell.angle_alpha   90.00
_cell.angle_beta   90.00
_cell.angle_gamma   90.00
#
_symmetry.space_group_name_H-M   'P 1'
#
loop_
_entity.id
_entity.type
_entity.pdbx_description
1 polymer ?
#
loop_
_entity_poly.entity_id
_entity_poly.type
_entity_poly.pdbx_seq_one_letter_code
_entity_poly.pdbx_strand_id
1 'polypeptide(L)'
;MDPSTWKRRIAGLSAQLLGNSSSQQAVHVNEEVQAALQCGQAVVALESTIVTHGMPYPQNLETAREVEAVVRQAGAVPATVAVLQGVPCVGLTSSQLEELASKGSRVRKTSRRDLPFVTSQRLDGSTTVSATMLLAARAGIHVFVTGGIGGVHRGAETSMDISADLVDLGRTPMAVVCAGAKSILDIPRTLEYLETQGVCVAAYQSDEFPAFFTPSSGCQAPCRVEDPQQAAGLVASSLQLGLNSGVLIGVPIPSEHAAAEDLKILTPCHLGVLHILDEGRTGRIEMAALHNFTSLARSSAGQARGPHTMLLDSHVEFQAWCMQQLWRDVLSLPTGIDDFVAWMVSLLEQSDQAHKQDSARPSRPRTPNVPASKLDARPSSAQPEGPADEVQADPSSSRPASAASSGPRATGETQPEVPQDCGSEPLQPKHEWRLDCFRVDTIMAMHGLLQLEVLQGVPAHSFYELLQDASEEQGLAPLQDDVMDQLIPRRVILDFLRDLAGGMKSVLAYLVPPEE
;
A
#
# COMPACT_ATOMS: atom_id res chain seq x y z
N MET A 1 -1.20 -2.18 52.81
CA MET A 1 0.17 -1.70 52.54
C MET A 1 0.18 -0.19 52.71
N ASP A 2 1.24 0.38 53.30
CA ASP A 2 1.32 1.82 53.62
C ASP A 2 1.43 2.70 52.33
N PRO A 3 0.58 3.72 52.14
CA PRO A 3 0.69 4.70 51.06
C PRO A 3 2.06 5.42 50.95
N SER A 4 2.82 5.53 52.04
CA SER A 4 4.16 6.13 52.01
C SER A 4 5.19 5.27 51.25
N THR A 5 4.93 3.97 51.09
CA THR A 5 5.85 3.01 50.47
C THR A 5 5.83 3.10 48.94
N TRP A 6 4.66 3.34 48.33
CA TRP A 6 4.59 3.52 46.87
C TRP A 6 5.14 4.88 46.44
N LYS A 7 4.84 5.95 47.20
CA LYS A 7 5.43 7.29 46.94
C LYS A 7 6.95 7.28 47.03
N ARG A 8 7.53 6.57 48.02
CA ARG A 8 9.00 6.40 48.10
C ARG A 8 9.58 5.54 46.97
N ARG A 9 8.86 4.51 46.49
CA ARG A 9 9.29 3.73 45.32
C ARG A 9 9.23 4.54 44.03
N ILE A 10 8.18 5.34 43.82
CA ILE A 10 8.10 6.24 42.66
C ILE A 10 9.12 7.38 42.77
N ALA A 11 9.32 8.00 43.94
CA ALA A 11 10.36 9.02 44.12
C ALA A 11 11.78 8.45 43.94
N GLY A 12 12.03 7.20 44.37
CA GLY A 12 13.28 6.49 44.10
C GLY A 12 13.48 6.20 42.62
N LEU A 13 12.43 5.76 41.91
CA LEU A 13 12.43 5.63 40.45
C LEU A 13 12.65 6.98 39.75
N SER A 14 11.99 8.06 40.20
CA SER A 14 12.19 9.41 39.66
C SER A 14 13.61 9.91 39.90
N ALA A 15 14.21 9.65 41.06
CA ALA A 15 15.60 10.01 41.35
C ALA A 15 16.64 9.10 40.65
N GLN A 16 16.26 7.89 40.23
CA GLN A 16 17.06 7.03 39.35
C GLN A 16 16.89 7.37 37.86
N LEU A 17 15.73 7.87 37.45
CA LEU A 17 15.43 8.34 36.09
C LEU A 17 15.93 9.78 35.83
N LEU A 18 16.01 10.60 36.88
CA LEU A 18 16.55 11.97 36.88
C LEU A 18 17.93 12.05 37.58
N GLY A 19 18.52 10.90 37.90
CA GLY A 19 19.83 10.82 38.52
C GLY A 19 20.90 11.17 37.50
N ASN A 20 21.68 12.23 37.79
CA ASN A 20 22.79 12.75 36.99
C ASN A 20 23.80 11.66 36.57
N SER A 21 23.44 10.92 35.52
CA SER A 21 24.36 10.50 34.48
C SER A 21 24.36 11.63 33.45
N SER A 22 25.54 11.91 32.91
CA SER A 22 25.75 12.77 31.73
C SER A 22 24.60 12.68 30.71
N SER A 23 24.26 13.81 30.09
CA SER A 23 23.37 13.90 28.92
C SER A 23 24.04 13.34 27.65
N GLN A 24 24.64 12.16 27.77
CA GLN A 24 25.35 11.43 26.74
C GLN A 24 24.35 10.68 25.87
N GLN A 25 23.83 11.41 24.89
CA GLN A 25 23.51 10.91 23.56
C GLN A 25 22.66 9.62 23.49
N ALA A 26 21.34 9.81 23.33
CA ALA A 26 20.41 8.77 22.87
C ALA A 26 20.65 8.32 21.41
N VAL A 27 21.74 8.80 20.78
CA VAL A 27 22.21 8.48 19.43
C VAL A 27 23.74 8.49 19.49
N HIS A 28 24.38 7.35 19.26
CA HIS A 28 25.82 7.25 19.12
C HIS A 28 26.24 7.91 17.80
N VAL A 29 27.08 8.94 17.88
CA VAL A 29 27.66 9.61 16.71
C VAL A 29 29.09 9.14 16.56
N ASN A 30 29.46 8.72 15.36
CA ASN A 30 30.82 8.29 15.03
C ASN A 30 31.83 9.43 15.27
N GLU A 31 33.04 9.10 15.72
CA GLU A 31 34.11 10.08 16.00
C GLU A 31 34.44 10.97 14.79
N GLU A 32 34.45 10.41 13.57
CA GLU A 32 34.70 11.17 12.34
C GLU A 32 33.59 12.19 12.07
N VAL A 33 32.33 11.76 12.22
CA VAL A 33 31.15 12.62 12.05
C VAL A 33 31.12 13.71 13.13
N GLN A 34 31.43 13.35 14.38
CA GLN A 34 31.48 14.29 15.49
C GLN A 34 32.59 15.35 15.30
N ALA A 35 33.78 14.94 14.86
CA ALA A 35 34.87 15.85 14.54
C ALA A 35 34.53 16.79 13.38
N ALA A 36 33.91 16.26 12.32
CA ALA A 36 33.47 17.06 11.18
C ALA A 36 32.48 18.16 11.59
N LEU A 37 31.45 17.80 12.38
CA LEU A 37 30.46 18.75 12.91
C LEU A 37 31.10 19.81 13.82
N GLN A 38 32.02 19.41 14.71
CA GLN A 38 32.74 20.34 15.59
C GLN A 38 33.64 21.33 14.82
N CYS A 39 34.22 20.88 13.70
CA CYS A 39 35.05 21.70 12.82
C CYS A 39 34.24 22.50 11.78
N GLY A 40 32.90 22.41 11.77
CA GLY A 40 32.06 23.07 10.77
C GLY A 40 32.21 22.52 9.35
N GLN A 41 32.68 21.28 9.21
CA GLN A 41 32.81 20.60 7.92
C GLN A 41 31.47 20.04 7.45
N ALA A 42 31.31 19.87 6.13
CA ALA A 42 30.10 19.30 5.55
C ALA A 42 29.93 17.83 5.95
N VAL A 43 28.72 17.48 6.40
CA VAL A 43 28.31 16.10 6.71
C VAL A 43 27.03 15.78 5.95
N VAL A 44 26.99 14.62 5.32
CA VAL A 44 25.83 14.12 4.55
C VAL A 44 25.34 12.82 5.19
N ALA A 45 24.12 12.81 5.70
CA ALA A 45 23.48 11.59 6.18
C ALA A 45 23.14 10.66 5.00
N LEU A 46 23.12 9.35 5.26
CA LEU A 46 22.72 8.30 4.32
C LEU A 46 21.80 7.29 5.04
N GLU A 47 20.77 6.78 4.37
CA GLU A 47 19.88 5.76 4.96
C GLU A 47 20.43 4.33 4.79
N SER A 48 19.97 3.40 5.62
CA SER A 48 20.39 1.99 5.56
C SER A 48 19.33 1.03 5.02
N THR A 49 18.09 1.48 4.77
CA THR A 49 17.06 0.61 4.17
C THR A 49 17.43 0.19 2.75
N ILE A 50 17.99 1.08 1.93
CA ILE A 50 18.55 0.71 0.61
C ILE A 50 19.60 -0.42 0.71
N VAL A 51 20.43 -0.42 1.75
CA VAL A 51 21.49 -1.43 1.97
C VAL A 51 20.91 -2.80 2.36
N THR A 52 19.83 -2.86 3.14
CA THR A 52 19.31 -4.14 3.66
C THR A 52 18.11 -4.69 2.90
N HIS A 53 17.34 -3.83 2.23
CA HIS A 53 16.08 -4.17 1.55
C HIS A 53 16.00 -3.65 0.10
N GLY A 54 16.92 -2.79 -0.34
CA GLY A 54 16.92 -2.23 -1.70
C GLY A 54 17.69 -3.09 -2.71
N MET A 55 18.76 -3.77 -2.27
CA MET A 55 19.69 -4.50 -3.14
C MET A 55 20.12 -5.84 -2.51
N PRO A 56 20.46 -6.86 -3.32
CA PRO A 56 21.05 -8.11 -2.83
C PRO A 56 22.51 -7.92 -2.38
N TYR A 57 23.03 -8.88 -1.60
CA TYR A 57 24.45 -8.95 -1.25
C TYR A 57 25.23 -9.74 -2.32
N PRO A 58 26.43 -9.29 -2.75
CA PRO A 58 27.25 -8.21 -2.21
C PRO A 58 26.97 -6.80 -2.77
N GLN A 59 26.14 -6.66 -3.81
CA GLN A 59 25.92 -5.39 -4.52
C GLN A 59 25.49 -4.26 -3.58
N ASN A 60 24.68 -4.58 -2.56
CA ASN A 60 24.26 -3.64 -1.54
C ASN A 60 25.42 -2.99 -0.75
N LEU A 61 26.49 -3.73 -0.49
CA LEU A 61 27.69 -3.26 0.19
C LEU A 61 28.61 -2.49 -0.75
N GLU A 62 28.71 -2.95 -2.00
CA GLU A 62 29.47 -2.30 -3.08
C GLU A 62 28.89 -0.90 -3.32
N THR A 63 27.59 -0.79 -3.63
CA THR A 63 26.91 0.50 -3.82
C THR A 63 26.95 1.38 -2.58
N ALA A 64 26.80 0.84 -1.36
CA ALA A 64 26.92 1.64 -0.14
C ALA A 64 28.31 2.27 0.00
N ARG A 65 29.38 1.50 -0.29
CA ARG A 65 30.77 2.00 -0.28
C ARG A 65 31.04 3.01 -1.39
N GLU A 66 30.48 2.81 -2.57
CA GLU A 66 30.57 3.77 -3.68
C GLU A 66 29.90 5.10 -3.33
N VAL A 67 28.70 5.09 -2.74
CA VAL A 67 28.01 6.31 -2.29
C VAL A 67 28.80 7.02 -1.20
N GLU A 68 29.34 6.30 -0.20
CA GLU A 68 30.23 6.91 0.80
C GLU A 68 31.50 7.51 0.16
N ALA A 69 32.06 6.87 -0.87
CA ALA A 69 33.22 7.38 -1.60
C ALA A 69 32.89 8.65 -2.40
N VAL A 70 31.73 8.73 -3.07
CA VAL A 70 31.28 9.92 -3.80
C VAL A 70 31.12 11.12 -2.86
N VAL A 71 30.50 10.93 -1.68
CA VAL A 71 30.37 11.97 -0.65
C VAL A 71 31.75 12.49 -0.20
N ARG A 72 32.72 11.59 0.00
CA ARG A 72 34.10 11.93 0.37
C ARG A 72 34.85 12.67 -0.73
N GLN A 73 34.66 12.28 -2.00
CA GLN A 73 35.23 12.96 -3.16
C GLN A 73 34.69 14.38 -3.32
N ALA A 74 33.43 14.62 -2.95
CA ALA A 74 32.82 15.95 -2.88
C ALA A 74 33.28 16.80 -1.66
N GLY A 75 34.19 16.27 -0.81
CA GLY A 75 34.74 16.98 0.33
C GLY A 75 33.87 16.97 1.60
N ALA A 76 32.86 16.10 1.67
CA ALA A 76 31.99 15.94 2.83
C ALA A 76 32.24 14.60 3.55
N VAL A 77 31.83 14.50 4.82
CA VAL A 77 31.87 13.25 5.59
C VAL A 77 30.52 12.53 5.47
N PRO A 78 30.49 11.27 5.00
CA PRO A 78 29.27 10.47 4.97
C PRO A 78 28.91 9.98 6.37
N ALA A 79 27.62 10.01 6.69
CA ALA A 79 27.07 9.55 7.96
C ALA A 79 25.93 8.55 7.72
N THR A 80 26.27 7.32 7.36
CA THR A 80 25.30 6.22 7.24
C THR A 80 24.61 5.97 8.58
N VAL A 81 23.28 5.92 8.60
CA VAL A 81 22.46 5.85 9.82
C VAL A 81 21.78 4.50 9.97
N ALA A 82 21.95 3.84 11.11
CA ALA A 82 21.28 2.59 11.44
C ALA A 82 20.95 2.51 12.94
N VAL A 83 20.30 1.43 13.37
CA VAL A 83 20.25 1.01 14.76
C VAL A 83 20.99 -0.32 14.87
N LEU A 84 22.02 -0.40 15.70
CA LEU A 84 22.82 -1.61 15.90
C LEU A 84 22.63 -2.10 17.34
N GLN A 85 22.13 -3.32 17.52
CA GLN A 85 21.85 -3.91 18.83
C GLN A 85 21.02 -3.00 19.76
N GLY A 86 20.08 -2.24 19.19
CA GLY A 86 19.26 -1.23 19.86
C GLY A 86 19.90 0.13 20.14
N VAL A 87 21.14 0.37 19.69
CA VAL A 87 21.80 1.69 19.76
C VAL A 87 21.61 2.41 18.43
N PRO A 88 20.95 3.58 18.37
CA PRO A 88 20.91 4.38 17.16
C PRO A 88 22.31 4.94 16.87
N CYS A 89 22.83 4.69 15.66
CA CYS A 89 24.17 5.05 15.23
C CYS A 89 24.10 6.01 14.02
N VAL A 90 24.89 7.08 14.06
CA VAL A 90 25.04 8.06 12.97
C VAL A 90 26.51 8.09 12.54
N GLY A 91 26.77 7.62 11.33
CA GLY A 91 28.10 7.20 10.87
C GLY A 91 28.37 5.76 11.29
N LEU A 92 28.49 4.86 10.32
CA LEU A 92 28.90 3.47 10.55
C LEU A 92 30.38 3.30 10.23
N THR A 93 31.06 2.41 10.94
CA THR A 93 32.36 1.91 10.49
C THR A 93 32.19 1.01 9.26
N SER A 94 33.25 0.83 8.46
CA SER A 94 33.22 -0.07 7.30
C SER A 94 32.88 -1.52 7.68
N SER A 95 33.22 -1.96 8.90
CA SER A 95 32.85 -3.26 9.46
C SER A 95 31.39 -3.34 9.88
N GLN A 96 30.84 -2.29 10.51
CA GLN A 96 29.41 -2.21 10.84
C GLN A 96 28.53 -2.18 9.57
N LEU A 97 28.97 -1.46 8.53
CA LEU A 97 28.29 -1.42 7.24
C LEU A 97 28.27 -2.81 6.56
N GLU A 98 29.39 -3.53 6.59
CA GLU A 98 29.51 -4.90 6.06
C GLU A 98 28.67 -5.92 6.86
N GLU A 99 28.65 -5.81 8.20
CA GLU A 99 27.77 -6.61 9.05
C GLU A 99 26.29 -6.33 8.76
N LEU A 100 25.91 -5.07 8.55
CA LEU A 100 24.54 -4.69 8.22
C LEU A 100 24.11 -5.21 6.83
N ALA A 101 24.97 -5.03 5.82
CA ALA A 101 24.72 -5.46 4.44
C ALA A 101 24.63 -6.99 4.32
N SER A 102 25.50 -7.74 5.01
CA SER A 102 25.49 -9.21 5.02
C SER A 102 24.31 -9.81 5.82
N LYS A 103 23.73 -9.07 6.77
CA LYS A 103 22.47 -9.45 7.42
C LYS A 103 21.25 -9.29 6.51
N GLY A 104 21.25 -8.29 5.61
CA GLY A 104 20.19 -8.08 4.63
C GLY A 104 18.80 -7.97 5.26
N SER A 105 17.81 -8.67 4.69
CA SER A 105 16.41 -8.70 5.15
C SER A 105 16.17 -9.29 6.55
N ARG A 106 17.21 -9.80 7.24
CA ARG A 106 17.14 -10.15 8.67
C ARG A 106 17.17 -8.92 9.58
N VAL A 107 17.69 -7.80 9.09
CA VAL A 107 17.65 -6.50 9.78
C VAL A 107 16.24 -5.94 9.69
N ARG A 108 15.68 -5.38 10.77
CA ARG A 108 14.33 -4.82 10.72
C ARG A 108 14.30 -3.49 9.96
N LYS A 109 13.50 -3.38 8.89
CA LYS A 109 13.15 -2.07 8.30
C LYS A 109 12.49 -1.19 9.36
N THR A 110 13.09 -0.04 9.66
CA THR A 110 12.81 0.77 10.84
C THR A 110 12.42 2.19 10.44
N SER A 111 11.12 2.50 10.50
CA SER A 111 10.60 3.87 10.40
C SER A 111 10.60 4.52 11.79
N ARG A 112 10.29 5.82 11.90
CA ARG A 112 10.28 6.54 13.19
C ARG A 112 9.42 5.87 14.27
N ARG A 113 8.30 5.23 13.89
CA ARG A 113 7.43 4.49 14.83
C ARG A 113 8.05 3.21 15.38
N ASP A 114 9.01 2.61 14.67
CA ASP A 114 9.67 1.36 15.04
C ASP A 114 10.85 1.58 16.00
N LEU A 115 11.44 2.78 16.02
CA LEU A 115 12.61 3.11 16.85
C LEU A 115 12.45 2.72 18.34
N PRO A 116 11.34 3.00 19.05
CA PRO A 116 11.17 2.58 20.45
C PRO A 116 11.18 1.06 20.63
N PHE A 117 10.64 0.31 19.66
CA PHE A 117 10.65 -1.14 19.68
C PHE A 117 12.06 -1.69 19.44
N VAL A 118 12.73 -1.25 18.36
CA VAL A 118 14.08 -1.73 18.00
C VAL A 118 15.09 -1.43 19.11
N THR A 119 15.04 -0.24 19.67
CA THR A 119 15.93 0.16 20.79
C THR A 119 15.64 -0.63 22.07
N SER A 120 14.37 -0.76 22.50
CA SER A 120 14.02 -1.51 23.72
C SER A 120 14.33 -3.01 23.63
N GLN A 121 14.21 -3.61 22.44
CA GLN A 121 14.46 -5.04 22.20
C GLN A 121 15.92 -5.35 21.83
N ARG A 122 16.81 -4.35 21.78
CA ARG A 122 18.22 -4.51 21.36
C ARG A 122 18.38 -5.16 19.99
N LEU A 123 17.53 -4.79 19.04
CA LEU A 123 17.54 -5.33 17.68
C LEU A 123 18.38 -4.48 16.73
N ASP A 124 18.81 -5.08 15.63
CA ASP A 124 19.34 -4.34 14.48
C ASP A 124 18.19 -3.79 13.63
N GLY A 125 18.30 -2.51 13.26
CA GLY A 125 17.28 -1.80 12.48
C GLY A 125 17.90 -0.96 11.37
N SER A 126 17.48 -1.17 10.13
CA SER A 126 17.87 -0.35 8.99
C SER A 126 16.88 0.80 8.87
N THR A 127 17.38 2.03 8.92
CA THR A 127 16.53 3.22 8.96
C THR A 127 15.97 3.54 7.58
N THR A 128 14.69 3.90 7.51
CA THR A 128 14.10 4.56 6.34
C THR A 128 14.34 6.06 6.44
N VAL A 129 14.21 6.80 5.33
CA VAL A 129 14.09 8.27 5.27
C VAL A 129 13.55 8.91 6.57
N SER A 130 12.31 8.62 6.97
CA SER A 130 11.68 9.05 8.23
C SER A 130 12.54 8.89 9.51
N ALA A 131 13.17 7.72 9.69
CA ALA A 131 14.02 7.44 10.85
C ALA A 131 15.43 8.03 10.70
N THR A 132 16.00 8.00 9.50
CA THR A 132 17.29 8.61 9.16
C THR A 132 17.27 10.10 9.46
N MET A 133 16.24 10.81 9.00
CA MET A 133 16.03 12.24 9.24
C MET A 133 16.01 12.58 10.73
N LEU A 134 15.20 11.86 11.52
CA LEU A 134 15.10 12.08 12.96
C LEU A 134 16.44 11.90 13.70
N LEU A 135 17.20 10.87 13.35
CA LEU A 135 18.46 10.55 14.04
C LEU A 135 19.60 11.47 13.59
N ALA A 136 19.71 11.77 12.30
CA ALA A 136 20.71 12.68 11.76
C ALA A 136 20.47 14.13 12.20
N ALA A 137 19.21 14.60 12.26
CA ALA A 137 18.90 15.93 12.79
C ALA A 137 19.24 16.05 14.29
N ARG A 138 19.03 14.98 15.08
CA ARG A 138 19.48 14.89 16.48
C ARG A 138 21.00 14.88 16.64
N ALA A 139 21.74 14.47 15.62
CA ALA A 139 23.20 14.58 15.58
C ALA A 139 23.70 15.96 15.10
N GLY A 140 22.80 16.86 14.64
CA GLY A 140 23.17 18.17 14.10
C GLY A 140 23.50 18.17 12.60
N ILE A 141 23.11 17.11 11.87
CA ILE A 141 23.27 17.03 10.41
C ILE A 141 22.06 17.65 9.72
N HIS A 142 22.30 18.53 8.74
CA HIS A 142 21.25 19.25 8.02
C HIS A 142 21.02 18.79 6.57
N VAL A 143 21.84 17.89 6.03
CA VAL A 143 21.73 17.37 4.65
C VAL A 143 21.69 15.83 4.66
N PHE A 144 20.75 15.27 3.91
CA PHE A 144 20.53 13.84 3.74
C PHE A 144 20.34 13.53 2.25
N VAL A 145 21.03 12.52 1.74
CA VAL A 145 20.87 12.02 0.36
C VAL A 145 20.23 10.63 0.39
N THR A 146 19.24 10.41 -0.47
CA THR A 146 18.61 9.10 -0.71
C THR A 146 18.27 8.94 -2.18
N GLY A 147 18.02 7.71 -2.65
CA GLY A 147 17.58 7.49 -4.03
C GLY A 147 16.23 8.15 -4.31
N GLY A 148 15.24 7.95 -3.43
CA GLY A 148 13.89 8.50 -3.60
C GLY A 148 13.09 8.37 -2.32
N ILE A 149 12.22 9.33 -2.00
CA ILE A 149 11.38 9.29 -0.79
C ILE A 149 10.21 8.31 -0.92
N GLY A 150 9.64 7.88 0.21
CA GLY A 150 8.26 7.38 0.22
C GLY A 150 7.26 8.53 0.03
N GLY A 151 5.99 8.22 -0.19
CA GLY A 151 4.96 9.22 -0.48
C GLY A 151 3.55 8.70 -0.28
N VAL A 152 2.58 9.31 -0.96
CA VAL A 152 1.21 8.84 -1.04
C VAL A 152 1.16 7.67 -2.03
N HIS A 153 0.58 6.53 -1.64
CA HIS A 153 0.42 5.39 -2.55
C HIS A 153 -0.78 5.62 -3.49
N ARG A 154 -0.79 4.96 -4.65
CA ARG A 154 -1.94 4.99 -5.56
C ARG A 154 -3.13 4.30 -4.89
N GLY A 155 -4.31 4.92 -4.88
CA GLY A 155 -5.48 4.44 -4.14
C GLY A 155 -5.53 4.83 -2.64
N ALA A 156 -4.59 5.67 -2.17
CA ALA A 156 -4.54 6.14 -0.78
C ALA A 156 -5.72 7.03 -0.36
N GLU A 157 -6.50 7.57 -1.31
CA GLU A 157 -7.80 8.21 -1.04
C GLU A 157 -8.79 7.26 -0.33
N THR A 158 -8.62 5.95 -0.50
CA THR A 158 -9.42 4.90 0.13
C THR A 158 -8.60 4.11 1.16
N SER A 159 -7.36 3.75 0.83
CA SER A 159 -6.53 2.87 1.69
C SER A 159 -5.82 3.62 2.83
N MET A 160 -5.65 4.94 2.71
CA MET A 160 -4.83 5.78 3.59
C MET A 160 -3.36 5.32 3.70
N ASP A 161 -2.85 4.57 2.73
CA ASP A 161 -1.44 4.12 2.69
C ASP A 161 -0.51 5.29 2.27
N ILE A 162 0.00 5.99 3.28
CA ILE A 162 0.82 7.20 3.14
C ILE A 162 2.11 7.03 3.95
N SER A 163 3.26 7.25 3.31
CA SER A 163 4.55 7.11 3.99
C SER A 163 4.74 8.12 5.13
N ALA A 164 5.24 7.63 6.27
CA ALA A 164 5.66 8.46 7.39
C ALA A 164 6.79 9.46 7.02
N ASP A 165 7.49 9.23 5.90
CA ASP A 165 8.52 10.13 5.38
C ASP A 165 7.98 11.55 5.14
N LEU A 166 6.74 11.68 4.66
CA LEU A 166 6.13 13.00 4.39
C LEU A 166 5.84 13.78 5.68
N VAL A 167 5.39 13.09 6.72
CA VAL A 167 5.15 13.68 8.04
C VAL A 167 6.46 14.02 8.76
N ASP A 168 7.54 13.26 8.51
CA ASP A 168 8.86 13.59 9.04
C ASP A 168 9.55 14.73 8.27
N LEU A 169 9.33 14.86 6.96
CA LEU A 169 9.64 16.08 6.20
C LEU A 169 8.90 17.30 6.78
N GLY A 170 7.62 17.18 7.13
CA GLY A 170 6.85 18.29 7.73
C GLY A 170 7.33 18.80 9.10
N ARG A 171 8.23 18.10 9.79
CA ARG A 171 8.61 18.40 11.19
C ARG A 171 10.09 18.20 11.55
N THR A 172 10.96 18.02 10.55
CA THR A 172 12.40 17.81 10.76
C THR A 172 13.19 18.78 9.90
N PRO A 173 13.95 19.74 10.49
CA PRO A 173 14.68 20.77 9.74
C PRO A 173 15.93 20.20 9.05
N MET A 174 15.71 19.58 7.90
CA MET A 174 16.71 18.87 7.11
C MET A 174 16.43 19.01 5.62
N ALA A 175 17.48 19.21 4.83
CA ALA A 175 17.45 19.11 3.38
C ALA A 175 17.56 17.63 2.96
N VAL A 176 16.59 17.14 2.19
CA VAL A 176 16.58 15.80 1.60
C VAL A 176 16.76 15.94 0.09
N VAL A 177 17.84 15.37 -0.42
CA VAL A 177 18.16 15.35 -1.86
C VAL A 177 17.91 13.95 -2.40
N CYS A 178 17.09 13.85 -3.45
CA CYS A 178 16.75 12.55 -4.06
C CYS A 178 16.24 12.71 -5.50
N ALA A 179 16.05 11.60 -6.22
CA ALA A 179 15.40 11.60 -7.53
C ALA A 179 13.86 11.74 -7.45
N GLY A 180 13.36 12.48 -6.45
CA GLY A 180 11.94 12.65 -6.18
C GLY A 180 11.30 11.47 -5.43
N ALA A 181 10.02 11.20 -5.70
CA ALA A 181 9.29 10.10 -5.07
C ALA A 181 9.38 8.82 -5.91
N LYS A 182 9.49 7.65 -5.25
CA LYS A 182 9.59 6.34 -5.93
C LYS A 182 8.44 6.15 -6.93
N SER A 183 8.73 5.66 -8.14
CA SER A 183 7.79 5.58 -9.28
C SER A 183 6.53 4.72 -9.06
N ILE A 184 6.48 3.95 -7.97
CA ILE A 184 5.30 3.18 -7.54
C ILE A 184 4.20 4.05 -6.91
N LEU A 185 4.49 5.31 -6.59
CA LEU A 185 3.67 6.22 -5.80
C LEU A 185 2.79 7.15 -6.65
N ASP A 186 1.85 7.82 -5.99
CA ASP A 186 1.05 8.91 -6.53
C ASP A 186 1.82 10.23 -6.33
N ILE A 187 2.48 10.72 -7.37
CA ILE A 187 3.30 11.94 -7.31
C ILE A 187 2.44 13.20 -7.12
N PRO A 188 1.34 13.42 -7.88
CA PRO A 188 0.43 14.54 -7.62
C PRO A 188 -0.01 14.63 -6.16
N ARG A 189 -0.56 13.54 -5.60
CA ARG A 189 -1.01 13.55 -4.20
C ARG A 189 0.14 13.64 -3.19
N THR A 190 1.33 13.18 -3.55
CA THR A 190 2.53 13.38 -2.72
C THR A 190 2.92 14.86 -2.63
N LEU A 191 2.82 15.62 -3.73
CA LEU A 191 3.11 17.06 -3.73
C LEU A 191 2.06 17.84 -2.91
N GLU A 192 0.76 17.56 -3.10
CA GLU A 192 -0.34 18.13 -2.30
C GLU A 192 -0.16 17.87 -0.79
N TYR A 193 0.27 16.66 -0.42
CA TYR A 193 0.53 16.31 0.98
C TYR A 193 1.75 17.05 1.52
N LEU A 194 2.81 17.23 0.72
CA LEU A 194 4.01 17.98 1.10
C LEU A 194 3.71 19.48 1.29
N GLU A 195 2.88 20.08 0.44
CA GLU A 195 2.34 21.44 0.64
C GLU A 195 1.59 21.53 1.96
N THR A 196 0.66 20.60 2.21
CA THR A 196 -0.12 20.51 3.46
C THR A 196 0.77 20.35 4.70
N GLN A 197 1.93 19.69 4.58
CA GLN A 197 2.92 19.54 5.65
C GLN A 197 3.89 20.74 5.77
N GLY A 198 3.76 21.79 4.95
CA GLY A 198 4.65 22.96 4.98
C GLY A 198 6.08 22.64 4.54
N VAL A 199 6.27 21.64 3.67
CA VAL A 199 7.58 21.23 3.15
C VAL A 199 7.90 22.05 1.91
N CYS A 200 9.06 22.71 1.89
CA CYS A 200 9.53 23.39 0.70
C CYS A 200 10.05 22.35 -0.31
N VAL A 201 9.43 22.26 -1.49
CA VAL A 201 9.83 21.32 -2.55
C VAL A 201 10.42 22.10 -3.72
N ALA A 202 11.61 21.74 -4.16
CA ALA A 202 12.27 22.30 -5.34
C ALA A 202 12.77 21.20 -6.29
N ALA A 203 12.78 21.46 -7.58
CA ALA A 203 13.50 20.64 -8.56
C ALA A 203 14.82 21.30 -8.98
N TYR A 204 15.86 20.50 -9.17
CA TYR A 204 17.17 20.93 -9.64
C TYR A 204 17.21 20.93 -11.16
N GLN A 205 17.45 22.10 -11.76
CA GLN A 205 17.56 22.32 -13.21
C GLN A 205 16.36 21.83 -14.06
N SER A 206 15.19 21.63 -13.43
CA SER A 206 13.96 21.15 -14.07
C SER A 206 12.76 21.95 -13.56
N ASP A 207 11.80 22.24 -14.44
CA ASP A 207 10.49 22.82 -14.07
C ASP A 207 9.51 21.73 -13.57
N GLU A 208 9.82 20.45 -13.78
CA GLU A 208 9.07 19.31 -13.28
C GLU A 208 9.75 18.61 -12.10
N PHE A 209 8.94 18.05 -11.19
CA PHE A 209 9.40 17.19 -10.13
C PHE A 209 9.76 15.79 -10.69
N PRO A 210 10.92 15.20 -10.38
CA PRO A 210 11.32 13.92 -10.96
C PRO A 210 10.57 12.70 -10.38
N ALA A 211 10.47 11.63 -11.18
CA ALA A 211 9.73 10.41 -10.87
C ALA A 211 10.66 9.19 -10.66
N PHE A 212 11.77 9.40 -9.95
CA PHE A 212 12.78 8.42 -9.54
C PHE A 212 13.56 7.79 -10.70
N PHE A 213 12.94 6.92 -11.50
CA PHE A 213 13.58 6.32 -12.68
C PHE A 213 13.43 7.16 -13.96
N THR A 214 12.51 8.13 -13.99
CA THR A 214 12.35 9.07 -15.11
C THR A 214 12.61 10.51 -14.67
N PRO A 215 13.21 11.36 -15.53
CA PRO A 215 13.52 12.75 -15.19
C PRO A 215 12.26 13.63 -15.10
N SER A 216 11.23 13.29 -15.87
CA SER A 216 9.90 13.93 -15.87
C SER A 216 8.88 13.06 -15.12
N SER A 217 7.88 13.72 -14.53
CA SER A 217 6.70 13.09 -13.92
C SER A 217 5.37 13.61 -14.48
N GLY A 218 5.40 14.62 -15.36
CA GLY A 218 4.24 15.42 -15.74
C GLY A 218 3.75 16.38 -14.63
N CYS A 219 4.39 16.40 -13.46
CA CYS A 219 4.00 17.24 -12.32
C CYS A 219 4.99 18.42 -12.20
N GLN A 220 4.46 19.64 -12.24
CA GLN A 220 5.25 20.87 -12.04
C GLN A 220 5.89 20.88 -10.64
N ALA A 221 7.14 21.30 -10.55
CA ALA A 221 7.83 21.51 -9.28
C ALA A 221 7.40 22.85 -8.65
N PRO A 222 7.07 22.91 -7.34
CA PRO A 222 6.67 24.17 -6.71
C PRO A 222 7.75 25.27 -6.75
N CYS A 223 9.02 24.87 -6.71
CA CYS A 223 10.19 25.74 -6.87
C CYS A 223 11.20 25.09 -7.83
N ARG A 224 12.09 25.90 -8.40
CA ARG A 224 13.25 25.45 -9.19
C ARG A 224 14.54 26.08 -8.65
N VAL A 225 15.64 25.32 -8.68
CA VAL A 225 16.99 25.79 -8.37
C VAL A 225 17.95 25.41 -9.51
N GLU A 226 18.80 26.35 -9.94
CA GLU A 226 19.65 26.15 -11.13
C GLU A 226 21.03 25.57 -10.82
N ASP A 227 21.50 25.73 -9.58
CA ASP A 227 22.87 25.39 -9.19
C ASP A 227 22.97 25.06 -7.69
N PRO A 228 24.09 24.45 -7.24
CA PRO A 228 24.27 24.08 -5.83
C PRO A 228 24.31 25.27 -4.86
N GLN A 229 24.66 26.48 -5.33
CA GLN A 229 24.70 27.68 -4.50
C GLN A 229 23.27 28.19 -4.21
N GLN A 230 22.37 28.11 -5.18
CA GLN A 230 20.93 28.37 -4.99
C GLN A 230 20.30 27.33 -4.08
N ALA A 231 20.60 26.04 -4.27
CA ALA A 231 20.16 24.97 -3.38
C ALA A 231 20.64 25.20 -1.93
N ALA A 232 21.91 25.55 -1.73
CA ALA A 232 22.44 25.90 -0.41
C ALA A 232 21.77 27.16 0.18
N GLY A 233 21.48 28.17 -0.64
CA GLY A 233 20.75 29.38 -0.24
C GLY A 233 19.32 29.09 0.23
N LEU A 234 18.61 28.17 -0.44
CA LEU A 234 17.27 27.70 -0.05
C LEU A 234 17.31 27.02 1.33
N VAL A 235 18.24 26.09 1.53
CA VAL A 235 18.43 25.37 2.80
C VAL A 235 18.81 26.33 3.93
N ALA A 236 19.76 27.24 3.68
CA ALA A 236 20.17 28.26 4.66
C ALA A 236 19.01 29.19 5.04
N SER A 237 18.17 29.58 4.08
CA SER A 237 16.99 30.42 4.34
C SER A 237 15.95 29.70 5.20
N SER A 238 15.67 28.43 4.92
CA SER A 238 14.76 27.61 5.74
C SER A 238 15.24 27.48 7.20
N LEU A 239 16.55 27.23 7.39
CA LEU A 239 17.16 27.16 8.72
C LEU A 239 17.12 28.51 9.45
N GLN A 240 17.40 29.63 8.77
CA GLN A 240 17.36 30.98 9.36
C GLN A 240 15.94 31.41 9.76
N LEU A 241 14.92 31.01 9.00
CA LEU A 241 13.52 31.27 9.31
C LEU A 241 12.97 30.38 10.44
N GLY A 242 13.68 29.32 10.83
CA GLY A 242 13.28 28.44 11.94
C GLY A 242 11.98 27.68 11.69
N LEU A 243 11.66 27.35 10.43
CA LEU A 243 10.37 26.78 10.03
C LEU A 243 10.07 25.40 10.62
N ASN A 244 11.09 24.70 11.12
CA ASN A 244 11.04 23.33 11.66
C ASN A 244 10.53 22.24 10.69
N SER A 245 10.26 22.57 9.42
CA SER A 245 10.05 21.63 8.33
C SER A 245 11.33 21.44 7.49
N GLY A 246 11.35 20.38 6.71
CA GLY A 246 12.43 20.04 5.79
C GLY A 246 12.34 20.77 4.45
N VAL A 247 13.40 20.62 3.67
CA VAL A 247 13.45 21.03 2.26
C VAL A 247 13.66 19.77 1.42
N LEU A 248 12.83 19.54 0.41
CA LEU A 248 12.97 18.43 -0.53
C LEU A 248 13.52 18.95 -1.85
N ILE A 249 14.65 18.43 -2.29
CA ILE A 249 15.29 18.79 -3.57
C ILE A 249 15.27 17.57 -4.49
N GLY A 250 14.38 17.61 -5.48
CA GLY A 250 14.29 16.62 -6.54
C GLY A 250 15.38 16.86 -7.58
N VAL A 251 16.34 15.95 -7.71
CA VAL A 251 17.39 15.97 -8.75
C VAL A 251 17.01 14.93 -9.82
N PRO A 252 16.66 15.33 -11.05
CA PRO A 252 16.36 14.39 -12.12
C PRO A 252 17.50 13.39 -12.36
N ILE A 253 17.14 12.15 -12.65
CA ILE A 253 18.11 11.15 -13.12
C ILE A 253 18.73 11.62 -14.46
N PRO A 254 20.05 11.44 -14.69
CA PRO A 254 20.66 11.77 -15.98
C PRO A 254 19.97 11.03 -17.13
N SER A 255 19.80 11.67 -18.28
CA SER A 255 19.01 11.14 -19.39
C SER A 255 19.59 9.84 -19.97
N GLU A 256 20.90 9.66 -19.88
CA GLU A 256 21.63 8.43 -20.23
C GLU A 256 21.42 7.27 -19.25
N HIS A 257 20.78 7.52 -18.11
CA HIS A 257 20.46 6.55 -17.06
C HIS A 257 18.95 6.50 -16.77
N ALA A 258 18.16 7.34 -17.42
CA ALA A 258 16.72 7.32 -17.33
C ALA A 258 16.18 5.98 -17.84
N ALA A 259 15.21 5.44 -17.12
CA ALA A 259 14.36 4.42 -17.70
C ALA A 259 13.61 4.99 -18.91
N ALA A 260 13.38 4.15 -19.92
CA ALA A 260 12.41 4.47 -20.96
C ALA A 260 11.06 4.84 -20.32
N GLU A 261 10.33 5.80 -20.89
CA GLU A 261 9.15 6.42 -20.26
C GLU A 261 8.03 5.42 -19.90
N ASP A 262 8.07 4.21 -20.49
CA ASP A 262 7.13 3.10 -20.29
C ASP A 262 7.31 2.31 -18.96
N LEU A 263 8.25 2.66 -18.09
CA LEU A 263 8.70 1.78 -16.99
C LEU A 263 7.75 1.72 -15.77
N LYS A 264 6.67 0.92 -15.87
CA LYS A 264 5.81 0.53 -14.72
C LYS A 264 5.85 -0.98 -14.42
N ILE A 265 6.55 -1.32 -13.32
CA ILE A 265 6.30 -2.43 -12.38
C ILE A 265 5.97 -3.84 -12.96
N LEU A 266 6.92 -4.77 -12.81
CA LEU A 266 6.66 -6.21 -12.91
C LEU A 266 5.61 -6.63 -11.86
N THR A 267 4.38 -6.81 -12.31
CA THR A 267 3.23 -7.03 -11.43
C THR A 267 2.95 -8.54 -11.37
N PRO A 268 3.03 -9.22 -10.21
CA PRO A 268 2.79 -10.66 -10.11
C PRO A 268 1.32 -11.04 -10.41
N CYS A 269 0.40 -10.07 -10.33
CA CYS A 269 -0.99 -10.20 -10.74
C CYS A 269 -1.23 -9.88 -12.24
N HIS A 270 -0.18 -9.64 -13.03
CA HIS A 270 -0.31 -9.42 -14.47
C HIS A 270 -0.72 -10.73 -15.16
N LEU A 271 -1.78 -10.69 -15.97
CA LEU A 271 -2.41 -11.88 -16.55
C LEU A 271 -1.43 -12.81 -17.28
N GLY A 272 -0.56 -12.27 -18.14
CA GLY A 272 0.47 -13.07 -18.82
C GLY A 272 1.49 -13.70 -17.86
N VAL A 273 1.81 -13.03 -16.74
CA VAL A 273 2.74 -13.56 -15.73
C VAL A 273 2.09 -14.71 -14.95
N LEU A 274 0.81 -14.56 -14.59
CA LEU A 274 0.03 -15.64 -13.96
C LEU A 274 -0.08 -16.86 -14.87
N HIS A 275 -0.25 -16.66 -16.19
CA HIS A 275 -0.28 -17.74 -17.18
C HIS A 275 1.05 -18.51 -17.25
N ILE A 276 2.20 -17.84 -17.15
CA ILE A 276 3.49 -18.56 -17.11
C ILE A 276 3.74 -19.20 -15.73
N LEU A 277 3.16 -18.67 -14.65
CA LEU A 277 3.28 -19.23 -13.30
C LEU A 277 2.36 -20.43 -13.01
N ASP A 278 1.21 -20.54 -13.66
CA ASP A 278 0.27 -21.66 -13.52
C ASP A 278 0.33 -22.58 -14.75
N GLU A 279 1.50 -23.17 -14.99
CA GLU A 279 1.77 -24.11 -16.10
C GLU A 279 0.70 -25.22 -16.22
N GLY A 280 0.16 -25.67 -15.09
CA GLY A 280 -0.89 -26.70 -15.02
C GLY A 280 -2.32 -26.21 -15.32
N ARG A 281 -2.52 -24.90 -15.53
CA ARG A 281 -3.82 -24.24 -15.77
C ARG A 281 -4.87 -24.53 -14.69
N THR A 282 -4.42 -24.64 -13.43
CA THR A 282 -5.23 -25.10 -12.28
C THR A 282 -5.85 -23.97 -11.47
N GLY A 283 -5.52 -22.72 -11.78
CA GLY A 283 -5.74 -21.55 -10.92
C GLY A 283 -4.78 -21.50 -9.71
N ARG A 284 -3.82 -22.44 -9.58
CA ARG A 284 -2.91 -22.55 -8.43
C ARG A 284 -1.45 -22.51 -8.85
N ILE A 285 -0.72 -21.59 -8.26
CA ILE A 285 0.73 -21.48 -8.46
C ILE A 285 1.43 -22.35 -7.42
N GLU A 286 2.02 -23.46 -7.87
CA GLU A 286 2.83 -24.32 -7.00
C GLU A 286 4.23 -23.75 -6.76
N MET A 287 4.84 -24.11 -5.63
CA MET A 287 6.22 -23.69 -5.29
C MET A 287 7.25 -24.16 -6.32
N ALA A 288 7.00 -25.27 -7.02
CA ALA A 288 7.85 -25.72 -8.13
C ALA A 288 7.78 -24.76 -9.32
N ALA A 289 6.59 -24.28 -9.68
CA ALA A 289 6.41 -23.32 -10.76
C ALA A 289 7.04 -21.95 -10.45
N LEU A 290 7.04 -21.51 -9.19
CA LEU A 290 7.80 -20.32 -8.76
C LEU A 290 9.32 -20.48 -8.96
N HIS A 291 9.88 -21.66 -8.73
CA HIS A 291 11.30 -21.95 -9.01
C HIS A 291 11.60 -22.01 -10.51
N ASN A 292 10.69 -22.57 -11.32
CA ASN A 292 10.81 -22.55 -12.79
C ASN A 292 10.72 -21.12 -13.32
N PHE A 293 9.71 -20.35 -12.91
CA PHE A 293 9.49 -18.96 -13.34
C PHE A 293 10.65 -18.03 -12.96
N THR A 294 11.20 -18.15 -11.74
CA THR A 294 12.39 -17.38 -11.35
C THR A 294 13.65 -17.80 -12.11
N SER A 295 13.71 -19.05 -12.61
CA SER A 295 14.76 -19.49 -13.53
C SER A 295 14.55 -18.95 -14.94
N LEU A 296 13.31 -18.94 -15.44
CA LEU A 296 12.90 -18.34 -16.72
C LEU A 296 13.15 -16.84 -16.78
N ALA A 297 12.78 -16.08 -15.75
CA ALA A 297 13.06 -14.65 -15.65
C ALA A 297 14.58 -14.35 -15.70
N ARG A 298 15.40 -15.24 -15.14
CA ARG A 298 16.87 -15.14 -15.20
C ARG A 298 17.45 -15.61 -16.54
N SER A 299 16.88 -16.63 -17.17
CA SER A 299 17.37 -17.14 -18.46
C SER A 299 16.96 -16.26 -19.64
N SER A 300 15.78 -15.64 -19.61
CA SER A 300 15.34 -14.67 -20.61
C SER A 300 16.26 -13.44 -20.64
N ALA A 301 16.73 -12.97 -19.48
CA ALA A 301 17.78 -11.96 -19.37
C ALA A 301 19.18 -12.44 -19.84
N GLY A 302 19.37 -13.74 -20.09
CA GLY A 302 20.67 -14.36 -20.42
C GLY A 302 20.77 -15.05 -21.79
N GLN A 303 19.66 -15.33 -22.48
CA GLN A 303 19.63 -16.10 -23.74
C GLN A 303 19.60 -15.25 -25.01
N ALA A 304 19.54 -13.91 -24.91
CA ALA A 304 19.72 -13.00 -26.04
C ALA A 304 21.21 -12.87 -26.46
N ARG A 305 21.80 -13.95 -27.00
CA ARG A 305 23.11 -13.94 -27.67
C ARG A 305 23.02 -14.43 -29.13
N GLY A 306 21.99 -13.97 -29.83
CA GLY A 306 21.86 -14.07 -31.29
C GLY A 306 22.16 -12.72 -31.96
N PRO A 307 22.59 -12.69 -33.25
CA PRO A 307 23.00 -11.45 -33.92
C PRO A 307 21.87 -10.47 -34.26
N HIS A 308 20.60 -10.82 -34.02
CA HIS A 308 19.45 -9.95 -34.21
C HIS A 308 18.37 -10.16 -33.13
N THR A 309 18.68 -9.84 -31.88
CA THR A 309 17.65 -9.58 -30.85
C THR A 309 18.21 -8.64 -29.80
N MET A 310 17.46 -7.59 -29.43
CA MET A 310 17.84 -6.66 -28.36
C MET A 310 17.86 -7.37 -26.99
N LEU A 311 18.62 -6.81 -26.05
CA LEU A 311 18.72 -7.35 -24.69
C LEU A 311 17.37 -7.25 -23.98
N LEU A 312 16.99 -8.32 -23.27
CA LEU A 312 15.92 -8.33 -22.27
C LEU A 312 16.44 -7.70 -20.96
N ASP A 313 16.70 -6.39 -21.01
CA ASP A 313 17.25 -5.63 -19.88
C ASP A 313 16.16 -4.99 -18.99
N SER A 314 14.87 -5.07 -19.38
CA SER A 314 13.76 -4.51 -18.60
C SER A 314 12.70 -5.52 -18.14
N HIS A 315 12.08 -5.21 -17.00
CA HIS A 315 10.96 -5.96 -16.44
C HIS A 315 9.69 -5.90 -17.31
N VAL A 316 9.50 -4.82 -18.08
CA VAL A 316 8.34 -4.62 -18.96
C VAL A 316 8.40 -5.55 -20.17
N GLU A 317 9.57 -5.74 -20.77
CA GLU A 317 9.77 -6.70 -21.86
C GLU A 317 9.48 -8.13 -21.42
N PHE A 318 9.80 -8.50 -20.17
CA PHE A 318 9.45 -9.81 -19.63
C PHE A 318 7.94 -9.96 -19.43
N GLN A 319 7.21 -8.93 -18.98
CA GLN A 319 5.74 -8.96 -18.93
C GLN A 319 5.12 -9.05 -20.32
N ALA A 320 5.61 -8.25 -21.28
CA ALA A 320 5.16 -8.28 -22.66
C ALA A 320 5.40 -9.66 -23.29
N TRP A 321 6.57 -10.26 -23.06
CA TRP A 321 6.87 -11.63 -23.46
C TRP A 321 5.90 -12.64 -22.82
N CYS A 322 5.65 -12.55 -21.51
CA CYS A 322 4.69 -13.43 -20.84
C CYS A 322 3.25 -13.27 -21.40
N MET A 323 2.83 -12.05 -21.73
CA MET A 323 1.53 -11.79 -22.39
C MET A 323 1.50 -12.34 -23.82
N GLN A 324 2.59 -12.20 -24.57
CA GLN A 324 2.73 -12.76 -25.91
C GLN A 324 2.69 -14.30 -25.88
N GLN A 325 3.32 -14.94 -24.89
CA GLN A 325 3.21 -16.39 -24.72
C GLN A 325 1.76 -16.81 -24.43
N LEU A 326 1.05 -16.10 -23.55
CA LEU A 326 -0.39 -16.34 -23.31
C LEU A 326 -1.19 -16.28 -24.60
N TRP A 327 -1.11 -15.19 -25.37
CA TRP A 327 -1.90 -15.08 -26.60
C TRP A 327 -1.45 -16.07 -27.67
N ARG A 328 -0.17 -16.42 -27.75
CA ARG A 328 0.28 -17.48 -28.67
C ARG A 328 -0.36 -18.82 -28.32
N ASP A 329 -0.41 -19.20 -27.05
CA ASP A 329 -1.05 -20.47 -26.64
C ASP A 329 -2.56 -20.46 -26.96
N VAL A 330 -3.25 -19.35 -26.68
CA VAL A 330 -4.69 -19.17 -26.95
C VAL A 330 -5.03 -19.19 -28.45
N LEU A 331 -4.14 -18.67 -29.29
CA LEU A 331 -4.39 -18.51 -30.73
C LEU A 331 -3.88 -19.69 -31.58
N SER A 332 -2.86 -20.40 -31.14
CA SER A 332 -2.25 -21.52 -31.89
C SER A 332 -2.98 -22.86 -31.73
N LEU A 333 -3.77 -23.02 -30.65
CA LEU A 333 -4.52 -24.25 -30.38
C LEU A 333 -5.99 -24.12 -30.87
N PRO A 334 -6.58 -25.16 -31.49
CA PRO A 334 -7.99 -25.16 -31.86
C PRO A 334 -8.96 -24.92 -30.69
N THR A 335 -8.57 -25.35 -29.49
CA THR A 335 -9.31 -25.20 -28.23
C THR A 335 -8.87 -23.99 -27.40
N GLY A 336 -7.89 -23.21 -27.86
CA GLY A 336 -7.16 -22.25 -26.99
C GLY A 336 -8.03 -21.16 -26.35
N ILE A 337 -9.16 -20.78 -26.96
CA ILE A 337 -10.16 -19.88 -26.34
C ILE A 337 -10.88 -20.58 -25.18
N ASP A 338 -11.37 -21.80 -25.37
CA ASP A 338 -12.05 -22.56 -24.31
C ASP A 338 -11.07 -22.93 -23.19
N ASP A 339 -9.81 -23.24 -23.52
CA ASP A 339 -8.74 -23.50 -22.55
C ASP A 339 -8.41 -22.25 -21.72
N PHE A 340 -8.36 -21.06 -22.33
CA PHE A 340 -8.20 -19.78 -21.63
C PHE A 340 -9.38 -19.48 -20.71
N VAL A 341 -10.61 -19.68 -21.18
CA VAL A 341 -11.83 -19.46 -20.39
C VAL A 341 -11.88 -20.41 -19.19
N ALA A 342 -11.56 -21.70 -19.39
CA ALA A 342 -11.48 -22.68 -18.31
C ALA A 342 -10.39 -22.33 -17.27
N TRP A 343 -9.23 -21.86 -17.73
CA TRP A 343 -8.14 -21.41 -16.86
C TRP A 343 -8.53 -20.17 -16.04
N MET A 344 -9.06 -19.13 -16.68
CA MET A 344 -9.53 -17.91 -16.01
C MET A 344 -10.60 -18.23 -14.95
N VAL A 345 -11.57 -19.06 -15.29
CA VAL A 345 -12.61 -19.51 -14.35
C VAL A 345 -12.01 -20.27 -13.16
N SER A 346 -11.03 -21.15 -13.39
CA SER A 346 -10.33 -21.86 -12.31
C SER A 346 -9.61 -20.90 -11.36
N LEU A 347 -8.99 -19.84 -11.91
CA LEU A 347 -8.30 -18.81 -11.14
C LEU A 347 -9.27 -17.98 -10.27
N LEU A 348 -10.44 -17.63 -10.80
CA LEU A 348 -11.52 -16.96 -10.06
C LEU A 348 -12.11 -17.86 -8.96
N GLU A 349 -12.29 -19.15 -9.21
CA GLU A 349 -12.78 -20.11 -8.22
C GLU A 349 -11.83 -20.27 -7.02
N GLN A 350 -10.49 -20.25 -7.23
CA GLN A 350 -9.54 -20.27 -6.11
C GLN A 350 -9.65 -19.00 -5.26
N SER A 351 -9.83 -17.84 -5.90
CA SER A 351 -10.00 -16.56 -5.20
C SER A 351 -11.26 -16.58 -4.33
N ASP A 352 -12.39 -17.02 -4.89
CA ASP A 352 -13.67 -17.11 -4.18
C ASP A 352 -13.64 -18.12 -3.01
N GLN A 353 -12.94 -19.25 -3.18
CA GLN A 353 -12.72 -20.23 -2.11
C GLN A 353 -11.86 -19.70 -0.96
N ALA A 354 -10.86 -18.85 -1.25
CA ALA A 354 -10.03 -18.22 -0.22
C ALA A 354 -10.88 -17.28 0.67
N HIS A 355 -11.74 -16.46 0.07
CA HIS A 355 -12.68 -15.60 0.81
C HIS A 355 -13.65 -16.41 1.67
N LYS A 356 -14.17 -17.54 1.15
CA LYS A 356 -15.02 -18.46 1.93
C LYS A 356 -14.30 -19.00 3.16
N GLN A 357 -13.03 -19.39 3.08
CA GLN A 357 -12.28 -19.94 4.22
C GLN A 357 -11.99 -18.92 5.32
N ASP A 358 -11.66 -17.66 4.98
CA ASP A 358 -11.44 -16.63 6.00
C ASP A 358 -12.77 -16.18 6.66
N SER A 359 -13.88 -16.15 5.92
CA SER A 359 -15.21 -15.87 6.49
C SER A 359 -15.73 -16.98 7.44
N ALA A 360 -15.25 -18.22 7.27
CA ALA A 360 -15.66 -19.39 8.05
C ALA A 360 -14.83 -19.63 9.33
N ARG A 361 -13.79 -18.82 9.60
CA ARG A 361 -13.04 -18.92 10.86
C ARG A 361 -13.93 -18.46 12.02
N PRO A 362 -14.21 -19.31 13.03
CA PRO A 362 -14.98 -18.87 14.18
C PRO A 362 -14.22 -17.77 14.91
N SER A 363 -14.88 -16.64 15.13
CA SER A 363 -14.38 -15.57 15.99
C SER A 363 -13.95 -16.18 17.32
N ARG A 364 -12.68 -15.99 17.73
CA ARG A 364 -12.18 -16.46 19.04
C ARG A 364 -13.19 -16.08 20.12
N PRO A 365 -13.60 -17.01 21.00
CA PRO A 365 -14.60 -16.70 22.02
C PRO A 365 -14.08 -15.53 22.86
N ARG A 366 -14.83 -14.42 22.87
CA ARG A 366 -14.60 -13.34 23.84
C ARG A 366 -14.67 -13.97 25.22
N THR A 367 -13.59 -13.87 25.99
CA THR A 367 -13.61 -14.16 27.42
C THR A 367 -14.75 -13.37 28.05
N PRO A 368 -15.66 -13.99 28.81
CA PRO A 368 -16.83 -13.30 29.34
C PRO A 368 -16.39 -12.19 30.30
N ASN A 369 -16.86 -10.96 30.04
CA ASN A 369 -16.69 -9.84 30.95
C ASN A 369 -17.38 -10.15 32.27
N VAL A 370 -16.61 -10.45 33.30
CA VAL A 370 -17.11 -10.51 34.69
C VAL A 370 -17.35 -9.06 35.15
N PRO A 371 -18.57 -8.65 35.52
CA PRO A 371 -18.82 -7.30 36.01
C PRO A 371 -18.16 -7.09 37.38
N ALA A 372 -17.19 -6.18 37.45
CA ALA A 372 -16.51 -5.87 38.70
C ALA A 372 -17.37 -4.97 39.60
N SER A 373 -18.27 -5.58 40.40
CA SER A 373 -18.89 -4.90 41.54
C SER A 373 -19.17 -5.84 42.71
N LYS A 374 -18.60 -5.49 43.89
CA LYS A 374 -18.84 -6.03 45.25
C LYS A 374 -18.03 -7.26 45.73
N LEU A 375 -16.76 -7.04 46.05
CA LEU A 375 -16.22 -7.19 47.42
C LEU A 375 -15.41 -5.91 47.70
N ASP A 376 -15.39 -5.27 48.86
CA ASP A 376 -15.82 -5.66 50.21
C ASP A 376 -16.79 -4.66 50.87
N ALA A 377 -17.40 -5.06 51.99
CA ALA A 377 -18.24 -4.22 52.84
C ALA A 377 -17.61 -3.98 54.22
N ARG A 378 -17.78 -2.75 54.77
CA ARG A 378 -17.88 -2.32 56.20
C ARG A 378 -17.22 -0.94 56.43
N PRO A 379 -17.66 -0.14 57.42
CA PRO A 379 -19.04 0.28 57.66
C PRO A 379 -19.16 1.79 58.05
N SER A 380 -20.37 2.21 58.43
CA SER A 380 -20.67 3.30 59.39
C SER A 380 -20.98 4.72 58.88
N SER A 381 -22.26 5.08 59.08
CA SER A 381 -22.76 6.37 59.64
C SER A 381 -22.35 7.72 59.02
N ALA A 382 -23.28 8.37 58.32
CA ALA A 382 -24.07 9.52 58.82
C ALA A 382 -24.68 10.34 57.66
N GLN A 383 -25.98 10.65 57.73
CA GLN A 383 -26.54 11.86 57.10
C GLN A 383 -26.52 13.01 58.13
N PRO A 384 -26.79 14.27 57.73
CA PRO A 384 -28.18 14.72 57.59
C PRO A 384 -28.49 15.66 56.38
N GLU A 385 -29.72 15.53 55.87
CA GLU A 385 -30.68 16.59 55.47
C GLU A 385 -30.39 17.57 54.28
N GLY A 386 -31.48 18.10 53.68
CA GLY A 386 -31.51 18.94 52.44
C GLY A 386 -31.81 20.43 52.73
N PRO A 387 -32.73 21.14 52.04
CA PRO A 387 -33.54 20.79 50.84
C PRO A 387 -33.72 21.94 49.77
N ALA A 388 -34.54 21.66 48.74
CA ALA A 388 -35.50 22.52 47.98
C ALA A 388 -35.11 23.82 47.19
N ASP A 389 -35.66 23.93 45.97
CA ASP A 389 -36.54 25.02 45.41
C ASP A 389 -36.53 24.95 43.84
N GLU A 390 -37.66 24.68 43.15
CA GLU A 390 -38.73 25.58 42.63
C GLU A 390 -38.34 26.44 41.38
N VAL A 391 -39.20 26.79 40.38
CA VAL A 391 -40.43 26.23 39.74
C VAL A 391 -40.76 27.09 38.46
N GLN A 392 -41.79 26.76 37.65
CA GLN A 392 -42.38 27.46 36.44
C GLN A 392 -41.85 26.97 35.06
N ALA A 393 -42.61 26.45 34.07
CA ALA A 393 -44.05 26.47 33.64
C ALA A 393 -44.53 27.81 33.02
N ASP A 394 -45.27 27.94 31.91
CA ASP A 394 -45.86 27.12 30.80
C ASP A 394 -46.65 28.17 29.91
N PRO A 395 -47.80 27.93 29.22
CA PRO A 395 -48.15 27.14 28.02
C PRO A 395 -48.71 27.95 26.80
N SER A 396 -48.97 27.28 25.66
CA SER A 396 -50.21 27.35 24.80
C SER A 396 -49.97 26.77 23.37
N SER A 397 -50.92 26.18 22.61
CA SER A 397 -52.30 25.70 22.87
C SER A 397 -52.85 24.74 21.76
N SER A 398 -53.51 23.65 22.19
CA SER A 398 -54.69 22.93 21.62
C SER A 398 -54.95 22.62 20.10
N ARG A 399 -55.22 21.31 19.87
CA ARG A 399 -56.05 20.57 18.87
C ARG A 399 -57.55 21.04 18.75
N PRO A 400 -58.55 20.40 18.03
CA PRO A 400 -58.66 19.05 17.39
C PRO A 400 -59.46 18.95 16.03
N ALA A 401 -59.92 17.74 15.68
CA ALA A 401 -60.47 17.28 14.38
C ALA A 401 -61.98 16.93 14.34
N SER A 402 -62.50 16.52 13.16
CA SER A 402 -63.87 16.05 12.84
C SER A 402 -63.92 15.44 11.40
N ALA A 403 -64.77 14.51 10.94
CA ALA A 403 -65.81 13.62 11.51
C ALA A 403 -66.05 12.40 10.53
N ALA A 404 -67.26 11.81 10.43
CA ALA A 404 -67.57 10.60 9.62
C ALA A 404 -68.99 10.58 8.96
N SER A 405 -69.24 9.68 7.98
CA SER A 405 -70.57 9.17 7.51
C SER A 405 -70.41 8.12 6.37
N SER A 406 -71.44 7.40 5.86
CA SER A 406 -72.25 6.33 6.50
C SER A 406 -73.13 5.50 5.50
N GLY A 407 -72.89 4.19 5.33
CA GLY A 407 -73.82 3.15 4.82
C GLY A 407 -74.34 3.22 3.36
N PRO A 408 -75.17 2.25 2.88
CA PRO A 408 -75.64 1.00 3.50
C PRO A 408 -75.38 -0.29 2.65
N ARG A 409 -76.00 -1.41 3.03
CA ARG A 409 -75.76 -2.81 2.61
C ARG A 409 -76.90 -3.36 1.72
N ALA A 410 -76.61 -4.30 0.81
CA ALA A 410 -77.60 -5.15 0.12
C ALA A 410 -77.08 -6.59 -0.06
N THR A 411 -77.99 -7.55 -0.27
CA THR A 411 -77.77 -9.01 -0.12
C THR A 411 -77.74 -9.78 -1.44
N GLY A 412 -76.97 -10.88 -1.48
CA GLY A 412 -77.05 -11.92 -2.51
C GLY A 412 -76.27 -13.18 -2.10
N GLU A 413 -76.93 -14.34 -2.09
CA GLU A 413 -76.33 -15.64 -1.75
C GLU A 413 -75.88 -16.38 -3.01
N THR A 414 -74.69 -17.00 -2.99
CA THR A 414 -74.31 -18.10 -3.89
C THR A 414 -73.38 -19.08 -3.17
N GLN A 415 -73.48 -20.36 -3.54
CA GLN A 415 -72.80 -21.50 -2.91
C GLN A 415 -71.29 -21.57 -3.24
N PRO A 416 -70.48 -22.32 -2.46
CA PRO A 416 -69.05 -22.48 -2.73
C PRO A 416 -68.80 -23.52 -3.85
N GLU A 417 -68.10 -23.11 -4.91
CA GLU A 417 -67.57 -24.04 -5.92
C GLU A 417 -66.27 -24.70 -5.45
N VAL A 418 -66.09 -25.97 -5.83
CA VAL A 418 -64.90 -26.77 -5.57
C VAL A 418 -63.85 -26.50 -6.65
N PRO A 419 -62.62 -26.05 -6.32
CA PRO A 419 -61.55 -25.98 -7.30
C PRO A 419 -61.17 -27.39 -7.76
N GLN A 420 -61.27 -27.65 -9.06
CA GLN A 420 -60.74 -28.89 -9.65
C GLN A 420 -59.21 -28.86 -9.68
N ASP A 421 -58.64 -30.03 -9.43
CA ASP A 421 -57.21 -30.30 -9.46
C ASP A 421 -56.67 -30.23 -10.89
N CYS A 422 -55.87 -29.21 -11.20
CA CYS A 422 -55.18 -29.08 -12.48
C CYS A 422 -53.66 -29.15 -12.29
N GLY A 423 -53.13 -30.36 -12.48
CA GLY A 423 -51.76 -30.60 -12.95
C GLY A 423 -50.66 -29.92 -12.14
N SER A 424 -50.22 -30.56 -11.06
CA SER A 424 -48.94 -30.24 -10.43
C SER A 424 -47.78 -30.56 -11.39
N GLU A 425 -47.36 -29.58 -12.19
CA GLU A 425 -45.98 -29.56 -12.68
C GLU A 425 -45.04 -29.56 -11.45
N PRO A 426 -43.91 -30.28 -11.49
CA PRO A 426 -43.02 -30.32 -10.35
C PRO A 426 -42.43 -28.93 -10.10
N LEU A 427 -42.77 -28.35 -8.94
CA LEU A 427 -42.10 -27.16 -8.42
C LEU A 427 -40.60 -27.42 -8.38
N GLN A 428 -39.85 -26.87 -9.35
CA GLN A 428 -38.40 -26.90 -9.32
C GLN A 428 -37.90 -26.23 -8.02
N PRO A 429 -36.81 -26.72 -7.40
CA PRO A 429 -36.36 -26.19 -6.12
C PRO A 429 -35.98 -24.71 -6.27
N LYS A 430 -36.65 -23.82 -5.52
CA LYS A 430 -36.41 -22.36 -5.54
C LYS A 430 -35.00 -21.90 -5.11
N HIS A 431 -34.04 -22.81 -4.97
CA HIS A 431 -32.70 -22.58 -4.47
C HIS A 431 -31.56 -23.28 -5.25
N GLU A 432 -31.80 -23.84 -6.46
CA GLU A 432 -30.70 -24.39 -7.26
C GLU A 432 -29.79 -23.32 -7.92
N TRP A 433 -30.32 -22.12 -8.23
CA TRP A 433 -29.57 -21.05 -8.89
C TRP A 433 -28.42 -20.44 -8.05
N ARG A 434 -28.46 -20.57 -6.71
CA ARG A 434 -27.43 -20.03 -5.80
C ARG A 434 -26.10 -20.78 -5.81
N LEU A 435 -25.98 -21.85 -6.60
CA LEU A 435 -24.81 -22.75 -6.58
C LEU A 435 -23.73 -22.44 -7.63
N ASP A 436 -24.01 -21.62 -8.64
CA ASP A 436 -23.10 -21.36 -9.77
C ASP A 436 -22.96 -19.86 -10.09
N CYS A 437 -22.57 -19.09 -9.08
CA CYS A 437 -22.35 -17.63 -9.15
C CYS A 437 -21.02 -17.23 -8.51
N PHE A 438 -20.42 -16.14 -8.99
CA PHE A 438 -19.26 -15.48 -8.40
C PHE A 438 -19.66 -14.29 -7.53
N ARG A 439 -18.95 -14.06 -6.43
CA ARG A 439 -19.14 -12.89 -5.55
C ARG A 439 -18.58 -11.61 -6.16
N VAL A 440 -19.15 -10.47 -5.79
CA VAL A 440 -18.65 -9.12 -6.12
C VAL A 440 -17.13 -8.99 -5.87
N ASP A 441 -16.62 -9.48 -4.74
CA ASP A 441 -15.18 -9.47 -4.41
C ASP A 441 -14.32 -10.15 -5.50
N THR A 442 -14.79 -11.28 -6.03
CA THR A 442 -14.16 -12.06 -7.09
C THR A 442 -14.26 -11.35 -8.46
N ILE A 443 -15.36 -10.60 -8.70
CA ILE A 443 -15.50 -9.75 -9.89
C ILE A 443 -14.57 -8.54 -9.83
N MET A 444 -14.39 -7.92 -8.65
CA MET A 444 -13.39 -6.86 -8.45
C MET A 444 -11.97 -7.38 -8.69
N ALA A 445 -11.66 -8.61 -8.23
CA ALA A 445 -10.39 -9.26 -8.53
C ALA A 445 -10.21 -9.51 -10.04
N MET A 446 -11.25 -9.99 -10.74
CA MET A 446 -11.22 -10.16 -12.21
C MET A 446 -10.97 -8.84 -12.94
N HIS A 447 -11.66 -7.78 -12.56
CA HIS A 447 -11.49 -6.42 -13.10
C HIS A 447 -10.04 -5.93 -12.97
N GLY A 448 -9.44 -6.12 -11.79
CA GLY A 448 -8.03 -5.77 -11.54
C GLY A 448 -7.03 -6.61 -12.34
N LEU A 449 -7.27 -7.92 -12.50
CA LEU A 449 -6.44 -8.83 -13.31
C LEU A 449 -6.45 -8.46 -14.80
N LEU A 450 -7.63 -8.09 -15.31
CA LEU A 450 -7.85 -7.63 -16.67
C LEU A 450 -7.46 -6.15 -16.89
N GLN A 451 -7.11 -5.43 -15.82
CA GLN A 451 -6.73 -4.01 -15.81
C GLN A 451 -7.73 -3.09 -16.52
N LEU A 452 -9.04 -3.39 -16.43
CA LEU A 452 -10.07 -2.75 -17.26
C LEU A 452 -10.17 -1.23 -17.05
N GLU A 453 -9.92 -0.75 -15.82
CA GLU A 453 -9.88 0.69 -15.53
C GLU A 453 -8.65 1.38 -16.15
N VAL A 454 -7.50 0.72 -16.17
CA VAL A 454 -6.25 1.27 -16.74
C VAL A 454 -6.25 1.20 -18.27
N LEU A 455 -6.78 0.12 -18.85
CA LEU A 455 -6.73 -0.14 -20.29
C LEU A 455 -7.94 0.38 -21.06
N GLN A 456 -9.13 0.41 -20.44
CA GLN A 456 -10.40 0.76 -21.08
C GLN A 456 -11.15 1.89 -20.37
N GLY A 457 -10.63 2.42 -19.26
CA GLY A 457 -11.28 3.48 -18.49
C GLY A 457 -12.56 3.05 -17.78
N VAL A 458 -12.83 1.73 -17.67
CA VAL A 458 -14.08 1.21 -17.07
C VAL A 458 -13.91 1.07 -15.56
N PRO A 459 -14.62 1.86 -14.73
CA PRO A 459 -14.54 1.74 -13.26
C PRO A 459 -15.09 0.39 -12.79
N ALA A 460 -14.55 -0.13 -11.69
CA ALA A 460 -14.92 -1.46 -11.19
C ALA A 460 -16.43 -1.61 -10.89
N HIS A 461 -17.07 -0.55 -10.37
CA HIS A 461 -18.52 -0.53 -10.10
C HIS A 461 -19.34 -0.62 -11.39
N SER A 462 -19.01 0.18 -12.42
CA SER A 462 -19.74 0.16 -13.70
C SER A 462 -19.52 -1.16 -14.46
N PHE A 463 -18.34 -1.78 -14.31
CA PHE A 463 -18.11 -3.13 -14.83
C PHE A 463 -19.01 -4.17 -14.14
N TYR A 464 -19.24 -4.03 -12.82
CA TYR A 464 -20.16 -4.88 -12.08
C TYR A 464 -21.61 -4.69 -12.52
N GLU A 465 -22.07 -3.43 -12.64
CA GLU A 465 -23.42 -3.09 -13.14
C GLU A 465 -23.67 -3.68 -14.54
N LEU A 466 -22.73 -3.53 -15.49
CA LEU A 466 -22.84 -4.13 -16.83
C LEU A 466 -23.01 -5.65 -16.82
N LEU A 467 -22.40 -6.35 -15.85
CA LEU A 467 -22.59 -7.79 -15.67
C LEU A 467 -23.92 -8.14 -15.00
N GLN A 468 -24.48 -7.25 -14.18
CA GLN A 468 -25.84 -7.38 -13.64
C GLN A 468 -26.88 -7.17 -14.74
N ASP A 469 -26.77 -6.09 -15.53
CA ASP A 469 -27.64 -5.82 -16.69
C ASP A 469 -27.66 -7.01 -17.66
N ALA A 470 -26.48 -7.54 -18.01
CA ALA A 470 -26.36 -8.74 -18.85
C ALA A 470 -26.97 -10.00 -18.20
N SER A 471 -27.03 -10.08 -16.86
CA SER A 471 -27.70 -11.16 -16.15
C SER A 471 -29.23 -11.05 -16.22
N GLU A 472 -29.76 -9.82 -16.20
CA GLU A 472 -31.20 -9.54 -16.37
C GLU A 472 -31.65 -9.76 -17.81
N GLU A 473 -30.91 -9.24 -18.80
CA GLU A 473 -31.20 -9.40 -20.23
C GLU A 473 -31.23 -10.88 -20.66
N GLN A 474 -30.35 -11.71 -20.10
CA GLN A 474 -30.31 -13.15 -20.34
C GLN A 474 -31.35 -13.95 -19.51
N GLY A 475 -32.11 -13.29 -18.63
CA GLY A 475 -33.10 -13.93 -17.74
C GLY A 475 -32.47 -14.86 -16.70
N LEU A 476 -31.21 -14.63 -16.33
CA LEU A 476 -30.44 -15.45 -15.39
C LEU A 476 -30.56 -14.97 -13.94
N ALA A 477 -30.96 -13.71 -13.73
CA ALA A 477 -31.27 -13.13 -12.43
C ALA A 477 -32.76 -12.70 -12.38
N PRO A 478 -33.56 -13.18 -11.41
CA PRO A 478 -34.92 -12.68 -11.21
C PRO A 478 -34.89 -11.33 -10.47
N LEU A 479 -35.51 -10.31 -11.05
CA LEU A 479 -35.81 -9.04 -10.39
C LEU A 479 -36.52 -9.32 -9.04
N GLN A 480 -36.02 -8.72 -7.93
CA GLN A 480 -36.51 -8.82 -6.53
C GLN A 480 -35.92 -9.95 -5.64
N ASP A 481 -34.60 -10.03 -5.47
CA ASP A 481 -33.96 -10.67 -4.29
C ASP A 481 -32.70 -9.89 -3.89
N ASP A 482 -32.74 -9.10 -2.81
CA ASP A 482 -31.65 -8.21 -2.32
C ASP A 482 -30.30 -8.92 -2.06
N VAL A 483 -30.28 -10.25 -2.14
CA VAL A 483 -29.09 -11.11 -2.05
C VAL A 483 -28.33 -11.22 -3.38
N MET A 484 -28.97 -10.90 -4.52
CA MET A 484 -28.37 -10.94 -5.85
C MET A 484 -27.45 -9.76 -6.15
N ASP A 485 -27.58 -8.63 -5.45
CA ASP A 485 -26.77 -7.41 -5.61
C ASP A 485 -25.27 -7.60 -5.25
N GLN A 486 -24.86 -8.83 -4.93
CA GLN A 486 -23.47 -9.21 -4.63
C GLN A 486 -23.01 -10.44 -5.43
N LEU A 487 -23.79 -10.94 -6.39
CA LEU A 487 -23.54 -12.16 -7.15
C LEU A 487 -23.70 -11.96 -8.66
N ILE A 488 -22.81 -12.56 -9.46
CA ILE A 488 -22.95 -12.65 -10.93
C ILE A 488 -23.00 -14.14 -11.33
N PRO A 489 -23.98 -14.59 -12.14
CA PRO A 489 -24.03 -15.96 -12.65
C PRO A 489 -22.79 -16.34 -13.45
N ARG A 490 -22.24 -17.54 -13.22
CA ARG A 490 -21.03 -18.05 -13.92
C ARG A 490 -21.16 -17.99 -15.43
N ARG A 491 -22.36 -18.23 -15.97
CA ARG A 491 -22.64 -18.17 -17.40
C ARG A 491 -22.31 -16.81 -18.02
N VAL A 492 -22.67 -15.71 -17.35
CA VAL A 492 -22.37 -14.35 -17.83
C VAL A 492 -20.86 -14.11 -17.87
N ILE A 493 -20.12 -14.61 -16.88
CA ILE A 493 -18.65 -14.54 -16.86
C ILE A 493 -18.02 -15.42 -17.97
N LEU A 494 -18.54 -16.62 -18.20
CA LEU A 494 -18.08 -17.50 -19.29
C LEU A 494 -18.26 -16.85 -20.66
N ASP A 495 -19.42 -16.25 -20.90
CA ASP A 495 -19.75 -15.64 -22.18
C ASP A 495 -18.93 -14.35 -22.40
N PHE A 496 -18.79 -13.49 -21.38
CA PHE A 496 -17.87 -12.34 -21.39
C PHE A 496 -16.41 -12.72 -21.69
N LEU A 497 -15.88 -13.77 -21.05
CA LEU A 497 -14.49 -14.20 -21.27
C LEU A 497 -14.26 -14.79 -22.68
N ARG A 498 -15.27 -15.46 -23.27
CA ARG A 498 -15.23 -15.92 -24.66
C ARG A 498 -15.22 -14.74 -25.63
N ASP A 499 -16.09 -13.77 -25.43
CA ASP A 499 -16.19 -12.60 -26.30
C ASP A 499 -14.91 -11.74 -26.22
N LEU A 500 -14.34 -11.58 -25.03
CA LEU A 500 -13.03 -10.94 -24.83
C LEU A 500 -11.91 -11.65 -25.60
N ALA A 501 -11.79 -12.97 -25.46
CA ALA A 501 -10.77 -13.75 -26.16
C ALA A 501 -10.98 -13.79 -27.69
N GLY A 502 -12.24 -13.84 -28.13
CA GLY A 502 -12.63 -13.75 -29.55
C GLY A 502 -12.30 -12.38 -30.15
N GLY A 503 -12.61 -11.30 -29.45
CA GLY A 503 -12.24 -9.93 -29.86
C GLY A 503 -10.72 -9.75 -29.96
N MET A 504 -9.97 -10.21 -28.96
CA MET A 504 -8.51 -10.18 -28.97
C MET A 504 -7.92 -11.00 -30.13
N LYS A 505 -8.50 -12.15 -30.46
CA LYS A 505 -8.13 -12.94 -31.66
C LYS A 505 -8.34 -12.14 -32.96
N SER A 506 -9.45 -11.43 -33.10
CA SER A 506 -9.70 -10.58 -34.27
C SER A 506 -8.73 -9.39 -34.36
N VAL A 507 -8.42 -8.74 -33.23
CA VAL A 507 -7.46 -7.62 -33.19
C VAL A 507 -6.04 -8.08 -33.53
N LEU A 508 -5.59 -9.20 -32.95
CA LEU A 508 -4.23 -9.71 -33.19
C LEU A 508 -4.05 -10.24 -34.62
N ALA A 509 -5.07 -10.85 -35.21
CA ALA A 509 -5.05 -11.26 -36.63
C ALA A 509 -5.01 -10.07 -37.62
N TYR A 510 -5.41 -8.87 -37.17
CA TYR A 510 -5.29 -7.63 -37.94
C TYR A 510 -3.91 -6.96 -37.77
N LEU A 511 -3.33 -7.01 -36.56
CA LEU A 511 -2.04 -6.40 -36.24
C LEU A 511 -0.84 -7.23 -36.70
N VAL A 512 -0.97 -8.56 -36.70
CA VAL A 512 0.01 -9.51 -37.23
C VAL A 512 -0.68 -10.28 -38.35
N PRO A 513 -0.67 -9.77 -39.60
CA PRO A 513 -1.17 -10.55 -40.73
C PRO A 513 -0.38 -11.86 -40.82
N PRO A 514 -1.00 -12.97 -41.21
CA PRO A 514 -0.30 -14.25 -41.33
C PRO A 514 0.85 -14.13 -42.33
N GLU A 515 2.05 -14.50 -41.92
CA GLU A 515 3.16 -14.77 -42.85
C GLU A 515 2.80 -15.98 -43.73
N GLU A 516 3.22 -15.93 -45.01
CA GLU A 516 3.06 -17.02 -46.00
C GLU A 516 3.98 -18.22 -45.71
#